data_AF-A0A953P9M1-F1
#
_entry.id   AF-A0A953P9M1-F1
#
_cell.length_a   1.000
_cell.length_b   1.000
_cell.length_c   1.000
_cell.angle_alpha   90.00
_cell.angle_beta   90.00
_cell.angle_gamma   90.00
#
_symmetry.space_group_name_H-M   'P 1'
#
loop_
_entity.id
_entity.type
_entity.pdbx_description
1 polymer ?
#
loop_
_entity_poly.entity_id
_entity_poly.type
_entity_poly.pdbx_seq_one_letter_code
_entity_poly.pdbx_strand_id
1 'polypeptide(L)'
;MTEMDDGEYLRAMSLLGFKLIITEGVVREVKREPGISRLRKAVEEKWIEVQLTSKAEYEFFRKRYPMLDYAEVEIIQKGLEFKHSGLDYCCVLDEGAGRRIAKSLGLNKTGTEGLLVVMNQSGVVDEVTMKKLLNKLGQSSFRSSSPNASAKR
;
A
#
# COMPACT_ATOMS: atom_id res chain seq x y z
N MET A 1 15.08 20.60 -8.96
CA MET A 1 14.04 19.69 -8.44
C MET A 1 14.73 18.40 -8.08
N THR A 2 14.77 18.08 -6.79
CA THR A 2 15.47 16.90 -6.26
C THR A 2 14.74 15.66 -6.73
N GLU A 3 15.48 14.73 -7.33
CA GLU A 3 14.96 13.48 -7.85
C GLU A 3 14.40 12.65 -6.68
N MET A 4 13.08 12.41 -6.67
CA MET A 4 12.48 11.67 -5.57
C MET A 4 12.92 10.20 -5.56
N ASP A 5 13.50 9.76 -4.46
CA ASP A 5 13.95 8.38 -4.27
C ASP A 5 12.80 7.42 -3.89
N ASP A 6 13.05 6.11 -3.91
CA ASP A 6 12.02 5.07 -3.71
C ASP A 6 11.42 5.00 -2.28
N GLY A 7 11.58 6.02 -1.43
CA GLY A 7 10.85 6.17 -0.16
C GLY A 7 10.36 7.60 0.13
N GLU A 8 10.79 8.59 -0.64
CA GLU A 8 10.39 9.99 -0.43
C GLU A 8 8.89 10.22 -0.71
N TYR A 9 8.25 9.38 -1.53
CA TYR A 9 6.82 9.47 -1.77
C TYR A 9 5.98 9.10 -0.53
N LEU A 10 6.40 8.10 0.27
CA LEU A 10 5.74 7.79 1.55
C LEU A 10 5.85 8.99 2.49
N ARG A 11 7.04 9.61 2.57
CA ARG A 11 7.24 10.82 3.37
C ARG A 11 6.35 11.96 2.89
N ALA A 12 6.18 12.09 1.59
CA ALA A 12 5.31 13.10 1.00
C ALA A 12 3.84 12.91 1.36
N MET A 13 3.36 11.66 1.50
CA MET A 13 2.02 11.38 2.05
C MET A 13 1.87 11.86 3.49
N SER A 14 2.90 11.67 4.32
CA SER A 14 2.88 12.21 5.69
C SER A 14 2.80 13.74 5.69
N LEU A 15 3.52 14.41 4.79
CA LEU A 15 3.44 15.88 4.63
C LEU A 15 2.07 16.37 4.14
N LEU A 16 1.33 15.55 3.40
CA LEU A 16 -0.05 15.80 2.99
C LEU A 16 -1.07 15.59 4.12
N GLY A 17 -0.63 15.24 5.33
CA GLY A 17 -1.49 15.00 6.48
C GLY A 17 -2.02 13.58 6.59
N PHE A 18 -1.57 12.65 5.74
CA PHE A 18 -1.92 11.24 5.90
C PHE A 18 -1.11 10.62 7.05
N LYS A 19 -1.82 9.87 7.90
CA LYS A 19 -1.18 8.97 8.85
C LYS A 19 -0.87 7.65 8.17
N LEU A 20 0.40 7.31 8.07
CA LEU A 20 0.84 6.03 7.50
C LEU A 20 0.87 4.97 8.58
N ILE A 21 0.19 3.86 8.30
CA ILE A 21 0.09 2.71 9.19
C ILE A 21 0.51 1.48 8.41
N ILE A 22 1.41 0.69 9.00
CA ILE A 22 1.76 -0.64 8.52
C ILE A 22 1.44 -1.68 9.60
N THR A 23 1.35 -2.93 9.21
CA THR A 23 1.15 -4.05 10.15
C THR A 23 2.46 -4.77 10.41
N GLU A 24 2.51 -5.59 11.46
CA GLU A 24 3.68 -6.43 11.77
C GLU A 24 4.06 -7.37 10.63
N GLY A 25 3.10 -7.83 9.84
CA GLY A 25 3.31 -8.63 8.64
C GLY A 25 4.24 -7.95 7.65
N VAL A 26 3.94 -6.69 7.34
CA VAL A 26 4.79 -5.84 6.48
C VAL A 26 6.19 -5.69 7.10
N VAL A 27 6.27 -5.44 8.42
CA VAL A 27 7.56 -5.32 9.12
C VAL A 27 8.39 -6.62 9.00
N ARG A 28 7.75 -7.78 9.09
CA ARG A 28 8.44 -9.08 8.96
C ARG A 28 8.97 -9.32 7.56
N GLU A 29 8.24 -8.93 6.53
CA GLU A 29 8.70 -9.00 5.14
C GLU A 29 9.89 -8.07 4.90
N VAL A 30 9.79 -6.84 5.38
CA VAL A 30 10.87 -5.84 5.32
C VAL A 30 12.14 -6.29 6.04
N LYS A 31 12.02 -6.99 7.16
CA LYS A 31 13.19 -7.56 7.86
C LYS A 31 13.87 -8.68 7.07
N ARG A 32 13.13 -9.40 6.22
CA ARG A 32 13.68 -10.49 5.39
C ARG A 32 14.38 -9.98 4.14
N GLU A 33 13.99 -8.81 3.64
CA GLU A 33 14.59 -8.16 2.48
C GLU A 33 15.43 -6.94 2.88
N PRO A 34 16.76 -7.10 3.08
CA PRO A 34 17.63 -6.01 3.52
C PRO A 34 17.70 -4.82 2.53
N GLY A 35 17.15 -4.96 1.32
CA GLY A 35 16.97 -3.86 0.35
C GLY A 35 15.97 -2.80 0.81
N ILE A 36 15.08 -3.09 1.77
CA ILE A 36 14.02 -2.19 2.23
C ILE A 36 14.48 -1.32 3.42
N SER A 37 15.71 -0.79 3.32
CA SER A 37 16.32 0.05 4.37
C SER A 37 15.50 1.30 4.72
N ARG A 38 14.73 1.82 3.77
CA ARG A 38 13.95 3.06 3.95
C ARG A 38 12.69 2.88 4.78
N LEU A 39 11.91 1.82 4.58
CA LEU A 39 10.73 1.57 5.44
C LEU A 39 11.18 1.33 6.88
N ARG A 40 12.30 0.64 7.05
CA ARG A 40 12.91 0.45 8.37
C ARG A 40 13.28 1.78 9.02
N LYS A 41 13.98 2.67 8.31
CA LYS A 41 14.26 4.03 8.80
C LYS A 41 12.98 4.80 9.13
N ALA A 42 11.95 4.69 8.28
CA ALA A 42 10.68 5.38 8.48
C ALA A 42 9.94 4.94 9.76
N VAL A 43 10.01 3.64 10.08
CA VAL A 43 9.52 3.07 11.33
C VAL A 43 10.37 3.54 12.52
N GLU A 44 11.71 3.52 12.39
CA GLU A 44 12.65 3.99 13.42
C GLU A 44 12.46 5.49 13.72
N GLU A 45 12.20 6.31 12.69
CA GLU A 45 11.91 7.74 12.76
C GLU A 45 10.46 8.06 13.18
N LYS A 46 9.63 7.04 13.40
CA LYS A 46 8.24 7.12 13.94
C LYS A 46 7.24 7.94 13.12
N TRP A 47 7.49 8.18 11.83
CA TRP A 47 6.47 8.78 10.95
C TRP A 47 5.62 7.72 10.22
N ILE A 48 5.97 6.45 10.35
CA ILE A 48 5.09 5.30 10.06
C ILE A 48 4.77 4.59 11.38
N GLU A 49 3.48 4.43 11.67
CA GLU A 49 3.02 3.69 12.84
C GLU A 49 2.88 2.19 12.52
N VAL A 50 3.39 1.35 13.41
CA VAL A 50 3.19 -0.10 13.33
C VAL A 50 2.02 -0.47 14.21
N GLN A 51 1.00 -1.12 13.64
CA GLN A 51 -0.16 -1.60 14.37
C GLN A 51 -0.24 -3.12 14.37
N LEU A 52 -0.64 -3.65 15.52
CA LEU A 52 -0.88 -5.07 15.72
C LEU A 52 -2.30 -5.43 15.29
N THR A 53 -2.43 -6.67 14.83
CA THR A 53 -3.72 -7.28 14.50
C THR A 53 -3.97 -8.47 15.41
N SER A 54 -5.23 -8.74 15.75
CA SER A 54 -5.60 -9.85 16.64
C SER A 54 -5.22 -11.20 16.02
N LYS A 55 -4.43 -12.02 16.75
CA LYS A 55 -4.02 -13.35 16.29
C LYS A 55 -5.23 -14.27 16.02
N ALA A 56 -6.24 -14.21 16.88
CA ALA A 56 -7.44 -15.04 16.73
C ALA A 56 -8.21 -14.65 15.46
N GLU A 57 -8.34 -13.35 15.19
CA GLU A 57 -8.97 -12.86 13.97
C GLU A 57 -8.13 -13.23 12.75
N TYR A 58 -6.81 -13.07 12.81
CA TYR A 58 -5.87 -13.47 11.75
C TYR A 58 -6.10 -14.93 11.35
N GLU A 59 -6.12 -15.86 12.30
CA GLU A 59 -6.31 -17.29 12.00
C GLU A 59 -7.68 -17.57 11.37
N PHE A 60 -8.74 -16.91 11.84
CA PHE A 60 -10.06 -17.03 11.25
C PHE A 60 -10.08 -16.53 9.80
N PHE A 61 -9.49 -15.36 9.54
CA PHE A 61 -9.49 -14.74 8.22
C PHE A 61 -8.61 -15.51 7.24
N ARG A 62 -7.45 -15.99 7.69
CA ARG A 62 -6.54 -16.84 6.92
C ARG A 62 -7.20 -18.14 6.48
N LYS A 63 -8.00 -18.78 7.35
CA LYS A 63 -8.79 -19.97 7.00
C LYS A 63 -9.82 -19.67 5.90
N ARG A 64 -10.44 -18.48 5.95
CA ARG A 64 -11.43 -18.05 4.95
C ARG A 64 -10.80 -17.67 3.61
N TYR A 65 -9.60 -17.07 3.64
CA TYR A 65 -8.89 -16.58 2.46
C TYR A 65 -7.46 -17.15 2.40
N PRO A 66 -7.30 -18.44 2.07
CA PRO A 66 -6.01 -19.15 2.09
C PRO A 66 -5.04 -18.68 0.99
N MET A 67 -5.50 -17.91 0.00
CA MET A 67 -4.66 -17.36 -1.05
C MET A 67 -3.92 -16.07 -0.69
N LEU A 68 -4.36 -15.36 0.36
CA LEU A 68 -3.71 -14.12 0.79
C LEU A 68 -2.41 -14.42 1.52
N ASP A 69 -1.40 -13.55 1.42
CA ASP A 69 -0.23 -13.68 2.29
C ASP A 69 -0.52 -13.17 3.72
N TYR A 70 0.51 -13.18 4.57
CA TYR A 70 0.38 -12.75 5.96
C TYR A 70 0.12 -11.24 6.07
N ALA A 71 0.80 -10.42 5.25
CA ALA A 71 0.69 -8.96 5.29
C ALA A 71 -0.66 -8.48 4.75
N GLU A 72 -1.15 -9.05 3.65
CA GLU A 72 -2.45 -8.75 3.06
C GLU A 72 -3.61 -9.05 4.02
N VAL A 73 -3.54 -10.18 4.73
CA VAL A 73 -4.55 -10.52 5.74
C VAL A 73 -4.61 -9.45 6.82
N GLU A 74 -3.47 -9.05 7.38
CA GLU A 74 -3.44 -8.05 8.44
C GLU A 74 -3.90 -6.67 7.95
N ILE A 75 -3.52 -6.25 6.73
CA ILE A 75 -3.97 -4.97 6.14
C ILE A 75 -5.48 -4.96 5.97
N ILE A 76 -6.07 -6.04 5.45
CA ILE A 76 -7.52 -6.13 5.24
C ILE A 76 -8.26 -6.14 6.57
N GLN A 77 -7.74 -6.83 7.58
CA GLN A 77 -8.30 -6.79 8.93
C GLN A 77 -8.28 -5.39 9.53
N LYS A 78 -7.14 -4.69 9.41
CA LYS A 78 -7.07 -3.31 9.89
C LYS A 78 -8.03 -2.38 9.15
N GLY A 79 -8.17 -2.58 7.84
CA GLY A 79 -9.18 -1.87 7.05
C GLY A 79 -10.61 -2.12 7.54
N LEU A 80 -10.95 -3.35 7.94
CA LEU A 80 -12.25 -3.66 8.54
C LEU A 80 -12.44 -2.99 9.89
N GLU A 81 -11.40 -2.99 10.75
CA GLU A 81 -11.44 -2.28 12.03
C GLU A 81 -11.70 -0.78 11.84
N PHE A 82 -11.00 -0.13 10.90
CA PHE A 82 -11.18 1.29 10.61
C PHE A 82 -12.54 1.59 10.00
N LYS A 83 -13.03 0.73 9.10
CA LYS A 83 -14.37 0.81 8.57
C LYS A 83 -15.44 0.75 9.66
N HIS A 84 -15.35 -0.22 10.56
CA HIS A 84 -16.30 -0.37 11.67
C HIS A 84 -16.23 0.80 12.65
N SER A 85 -15.05 1.40 12.81
CA SER A 85 -14.84 2.58 13.65
C SER A 85 -15.25 3.90 12.98
N GLY A 86 -15.69 3.87 11.72
CA GLY A 86 -16.07 5.08 10.97
C GLY A 86 -14.90 6.01 10.62
N LEU A 87 -13.67 5.51 10.65
CA LEU A 87 -12.48 6.28 10.28
C LEU A 87 -12.39 6.42 8.76
N ASP A 88 -11.83 7.53 8.30
CA ASP A 88 -11.41 7.65 6.90
C ASP A 88 -10.08 6.91 6.72
N TYR A 89 -10.03 6.04 5.71
CA TYR A 89 -8.88 5.19 5.45
C TYR A 89 -8.83 4.74 3.98
N CYS A 90 -7.64 4.31 3.55
CA CYS A 90 -7.44 3.63 2.28
C CYS A 90 -6.40 2.53 2.44
N CYS A 91 -6.78 1.28 2.17
CA CYS A 91 -5.83 0.17 2.14
C CYS A 91 -4.98 0.25 0.86
N VAL A 92 -3.66 0.14 0.99
CA VAL A 92 -2.75 0.00 -0.17
C VAL A 92 -2.49 -1.48 -0.38
N LEU A 93 -2.96 -2.03 -1.50
CA LEU A 93 -2.89 -3.45 -1.85
C LEU A 93 -2.49 -3.61 -3.32
N ASP A 94 -1.31 -4.17 -3.56
CA ASP A 94 -0.73 -4.32 -4.90
C ASP A 94 -1.01 -5.66 -5.57
N GLU A 95 -1.40 -6.68 -4.82
CA GLU A 95 -1.75 -7.96 -5.42
C GLU A 95 -3.24 -8.05 -5.79
N GLY A 96 -3.50 -8.77 -6.88
CA GLY A 96 -4.85 -8.94 -7.40
C GLY A 96 -5.78 -9.68 -6.44
N ALA A 97 -5.27 -10.60 -5.63
CA ALA A 97 -6.06 -11.35 -4.66
C ALA A 97 -6.55 -10.44 -3.51
N GLY A 98 -5.64 -9.71 -2.85
CA GLY A 98 -5.98 -8.73 -1.82
C GLY A 98 -6.96 -7.68 -2.32
N ARG A 99 -6.71 -7.08 -3.50
CA ARG A 99 -7.64 -6.08 -4.07
C ARG A 99 -9.05 -6.61 -4.29
N ARG A 100 -9.20 -7.83 -4.81
CA ARG A 100 -10.52 -8.44 -5.04
C ARG A 100 -11.24 -8.70 -3.72
N ILE A 101 -10.55 -9.23 -2.73
CA ILE A 101 -11.14 -9.52 -1.42
C ILE A 101 -11.52 -8.22 -0.70
N ALA A 102 -10.63 -7.23 -0.65
CA ALA A 102 -10.93 -5.92 -0.08
C ALA A 102 -12.15 -5.27 -0.75
N LYS A 103 -12.27 -5.35 -2.08
CA LYS A 103 -13.46 -4.89 -2.80
C LYS A 103 -14.72 -5.65 -2.38
N SER A 104 -14.67 -6.99 -2.28
CA SER A 104 -15.82 -7.80 -1.88
C SER A 104 -16.31 -7.51 -0.45
N LEU A 105 -15.41 -7.05 0.41
CA LEU A 105 -15.69 -6.61 1.78
C LEU A 105 -16.10 -5.13 1.88
N GLY A 106 -16.16 -4.44 0.74
CA GLY A 106 -16.49 -3.02 0.65
C GLY A 106 -15.47 -2.13 1.37
N LEU A 107 -14.18 -2.48 1.35
CA LEU A 107 -13.12 -1.64 1.89
C LEU A 107 -12.69 -0.58 0.86
N ASN A 108 -12.27 0.58 1.36
CA ASN A 108 -11.54 1.56 0.56
C ASN A 108 -10.13 1.02 0.28
N LYS A 109 -9.75 0.99 -1.01
CA LYS A 109 -8.49 0.40 -1.44
C LYS A 109 -7.95 1.03 -2.70
N THR A 110 -6.63 1.12 -2.76
CA THR A 110 -5.81 1.54 -3.90
C THR A 110 -4.62 0.59 -4.05
N GLY A 111 -3.85 0.74 -5.12
CA GLY A 111 -2.50 0.19 -5.23
C GLY A 111 -1.47 1.32 -5.19
N THR A 112 -0.19 0.98 -5.21
CA THR A 112 0.93 1.92 -5.24
C THR A 112 0.84 2.86 -6.45
N GLU A 113 0.40 2.38 -7.61
CA GLU A 113 0.15 3.23 -8.79
C GLU A 113 -0.93 4.28 -8.52
N GLY A 114 -2.05 3.89 -7.92
CA GLY A 114 -3.13 4.81 -7.58
C GLY A 114 -2.70 5.84 -6.52
N LEU A 115 -1.80 5.45 -5.62
CA LEU A 115 -1.18 6.35 -4.66
C LEU A 115 -0.37 7.45 -5.36
N LEU A 116 0.44 7.08 -6.35
CA LEU A 116 1.24 8.04 -7.13
C LEU A 116 0.36 9.02 -7.92
N VAL A 117 -0.76 8.55 -8.46
CA VAL A 117 -1.75 9.42 -9.13
C VAL A 117 -2.32 10.45 -8.15
N VAL A 118 -2.68 10.03 -6.94
CA VAL A 118 -3.17 10.96 -5.89
C VAL A 118 -2.12 12.01 -5.55
N MET A 119 -0.86 11.61 -5.38
CA MET A 119 0.23 12.55 -5.10
C MET A 119 0.48 13.53 -6.26
N ASN A 120 0.30 13.08 -7.49
CA ASN A 120 0.41 13.95 -8.65
C ASN A 120 -0.74 14.97 -8.70
N GLN A 121 -1.96 14.52 -8.47
CA GLN A 121 -3.13 15.39 -8.40
C GLN A 121 -3.05 16.40 -7.26
N SER A 122 -2.39 16.07 -6.15
CA SER A 122 -2.14 16.98 -5.04
C SER A 122 -0.93 17.90 -5.24
N GLY A 123 -0.26 17.85 -6.39
CA GLY A 123 0.91 18.69 -6.71
C GLY A 123 2.19 18.33 -5.95
N VAL A 124 2.22 17.17 -5.28
CA VAL A 124 3.37 16.71 -4.49
C VAL A 124 4.43 16.06 -5.38
N VAL A 125 3.98 15.38 -6.44
CA VAL A 125 4.86 14.78 -7.45
C VAL A 125 4.49 15.38 -8.79
N ASP A 126 5.44 15.97 -9.51
CA ASP A 126 5.18 16.44 -10.86
C ASP A 126 4.98 15.27 -11.85
N GLU A 127 4.44 15.56 -13.03
CA GLU A 127 4.13 14.52 -14.02
C GLU A 127 5.37 13.73 -14.50
N VAL A 128 6.54 14.38 -14.56
CA VAL A 128 7.80 13.73 -14.98
C VAL A 128 8.25 12.75 -13.91
N THR A 129 8.24 13.17 -12.65
CA THR A 129 8.61 12.32 -11.50
C THR A 129 7.62 11.16 -11.34
N MET A 130 6.31 11.40 -11.50
CA MET A 130 5.30 10.35 -11.46
C MET A 130 5.56 9.28 -12.53
N LYS A 131 5.80 9.69 -13.78
CA LYS A 131 6.11 8.76 -14.89
C LYS A 131 7.38 7.95 -14.63
N LYS A 132 8.42 8.58 -14.08
CA LYS A 132 9.66 7.88 -13.69
C LYS A 132 9.37 6.80 -12.62
N LEU A 133 8.62 7.13 -11.59
CA LEU A 133 8.27 6.19 -10.51
C LEU A 133 7.39 5.04 -11.01
N LEU A 134 6.39 5.34 -11.85
CA LEU A 134 5.55 4.31 -12.48
C LEU A 134 6.37 3.37 -13.37
N ASN A 135 7.30 3.91 -14.16
CA ASN A 135 8.19 3.09 -15.00
C ASN A 135 9.09 2.18 -14.18
N LYS A 136 9.62 2.67 -13.04
CA LYS A 136 10.38 1.83 -12.10
C LYS A 136 9.52 0.71 -11.51
N LEU A 137 8.28 1.02 -11.11
CA LEU A 137 7.33 0.03 -10.58
C LEU A 137 6.92 -1.02 -11.62
N GLY A 138 6.81 -0.64 -12.89
CA GLY A 138 6.52 -1.58 -13.98
C GLY A 138 7.72 -2.44 -14.39
N GLN A 139 8.95 -2.05 -14.03
CA GLN A 139 10.18 -2.81 -14.30
C GLN A 139 10.64 -3.68 -13.12
N SER A 140 10.31 -3.30 -11.89
CA SER A 140 10.28 -4.27 -10.80
C SER A 140 9.14 -5.25 -11.09
N SER A 141 9.25 -6.51 -10.67
CA SER A 141 8.32 -7.60 -11.01
C SER A 141 6.88 -7.44 -10.45
N PHE A 142 6.43 -6.22 -10.16
CA PHE A 142 5.04 -5.87 -9.88
C PHE A 142 4.26 -5.88 -11.20
N ARG A 143 3.47 -6.93 -11.42
CA ARG A 143 2.62 -7.03 -12.59
C ARG A 143 1.49 -5.99 -12.50
N SER A 144 1.66 -4.87 -13.20
CA SER A 144 0.60 -3.91 -13.46
C SER A 144 -0.35 -4.47 -14.53
N SER A 145 -1.59 -4.73 -14.14
CA SER A 145 -2.67 -4.92 -15.11
C SER A 145 -3.14 -3.55 -15.56
N SER A 146 -2.49 -2.97 -16.57
CA SER A 146 -3.02 -1.80 -17.27
C SER A 146 -4.38 -2.15 -17.90
N PRO A 147 -5.44 -1.33 -17.74
CA PRO A 147 -6.64 -1.48 -18.56
C PRO A 147 -6.29 -1.02 -19.96
N ASN A 148 -6.31 -1.97 -20.91
CA ASN A 148 -6.07 -1.69 -22.32
C ASN A 148 -7.10 -0.66 -22.81
N ALA A 149 -6.62 0.52 -23.18
CA ALA A 149 -7.38 1.48 -23.96
C ALA A 149 -7.54 0.95 -25.39
N SER A 150 -8.73 1.14 -25.94
CA SER A 150 -9.04 1.12 -27.38
C SER A 150 -9.12 -0.23 -28.09
N ALA A 151 -10.34 -0.72 -28.24
CA ALA A 151 -10.76 -1.40 -29.47
C ALA A 151 -11.96 -0.63 -30.05
N LYS A 152 -11.64 0.39 -30.86
CA LYS A 152 -12.54 0.84 -31.93
C LYS A 152 -12.38 -0.16 -33.07
N ARG A 153 -13.48 -0.79 -33.48
CA ARG A 153 -13.84 -1.05 -34.88
C ARG A 153 -15.31 -1.43 -34.95
#